data_AF-M4CEA3-F1
#
_entry.id   AF-M4CEA3-F1
#
_cell.length_a   1.000
_cell.length_b   1.000
_cell.length_c   1.000
_cell.angle_alpha   90.00
_cell.angle_beta   90.00
_cell.angle_gamma   90.00
#
_symmetry.space_group_name_H-M   'P 1'
#
loop_
_entity.id
_entity.type
_entity.pdbx_description
1 polymer ?
#
loop_
_entity_poly.entity_id
_entity_poly.type
_entity_poly.pdbx_seq_one_letter_code
_entity_poly.pdbx_strand_id
1 'polypeptide(L)'
;MSDGLQRIRFPKGISGYIPPPGFAPRATVANARLNELFNVMTSCEGVSQFKDIISKSDRKELQLMVLLLTSDSDYFTEVVRNIYGSRRVQKLLGISDDMDAFFCAAILRRFFHIITDKYASYVVIRAMLVFDKKKKYVMYEHLLHHALDIARNQYGCIALNEVITDADDPFYRNLLLDLVARNARCLSNEPSGNFVVQHVLTLYDLRCTHNVAVSLRGHCIDLSFKKYGSYIVEKLLDTEESMAVVVTELLECEGGRLMRLARNEYGSFVVVKALRVTHETNRVDLFRGLVQKLMPSRHLLLRSHGSNIVNFLESTI
;
A
#
# COMPACT_ATOMS: atom_id res chain seq x y z
N MET A 1 36.09 34.36 -34.68
CA MET A 1 36.97 35.01 -33.67
C MET A 1 36.58 34.41 -32.32
N SER A 2 36.75 33.11 -32.07
CA SER A 2 37.99 32.31 -31.93
C SER A 2 38.97 32.88 -30.90
N ASP A 3 39.24 32.02 -29.92
CA ASP A 3 40.34 31.94 -28.97
C ASP A 3 40.42 32.86 -27.74
N GLY A 4 40.12 32.23 -26.60
CA GLY A 4 40.49 32.66 -25.25
C GLY A 4 40.70 31.47 -24.31
N LEU A 5 41.23 30.34 -24.80
CA LEU A 5 41.65 29.19 -23.99
C LEU A 5 42.96 29.53 -23.27
N GLN A 6 42.86 30.08 -22.06
CA GLN A 6 44.01 30.19 -21.16
C GLN A 6 44.38 28.80 -20.61
N ARG A 7 45.58 28.36 -21.00
CA ARG A 7 46.28 27.18 -20.51
C ARG A 7 46.52 27.28 -19.00
N ILE A 8 45.81 26.49 -18.20
CA ILE A 8 46.18 26.25 -16.80
C ILE A 8 47.26 25.15 -16.78
N ARG A 9 48.47 25.53 -16.34
CA ARG A 9 49.58 24.61 -16.08
C ARG A 9 49.27 23.77 -14.84
N PHE A 10 49.31 22.45 -14.96
CA PHE A 10 49.34 21.54 -13.81
C PHE A 10 50.72 21.62 -13.12
N PRO A 11 50.81 21.80 -11.80
CA PRO A 11 52.05 21.58 -11.07
C PRO A 11 52.31 20.08 -10.98
N LYS A 12 53.47 19.65 -11.49
CA LYS A 12 54.07 18.36 -11.17
C LYS A 12 54.42 18.33 -9.68
N GLY A 13 53.99 17.31 -8.96
CA GLY A 13 54.43 17.06 -7.59
C GLY A 13 53.47 16.18 -6.79
N ILE A 14 53.30 14.91 -7.17
CA ILE A 14 52.80 13.90 -6.24
C ILE A 14 53.96 13.64 -5.26
N SER A 15 53.93 14.29 -4.11
CA SER A 15 54.75 13.88 -2.97
C SER A 15 54.13 12.60 -2.40
N GLY A 16 54.75 11.47 -2.71
CA GLY A 16 54.40 10.18 -2.14
C GLY A 16 54.75 10.16 -0.66
N TYR A 17 53.80 10.54 0.19
CA TYR A 17 53.83 10.16 1.59
C TYR A 17 53.60 8.65 1.66
N ILE A 18 54.64 7.89 1.95
CA ILE A 18 54.50 6.50 2.40
C ILE A 18 53.95 6.59 3.83
N PRO A 19 52.72 6.11 4.10
CA PRO A 19 52.21 6.09 5.46
C PRO A 19 53.12 5.21 6.34
N PRO A 20 53.32 5.55 7.63
CA PRO A 20 54.15 4.75 8.52
C PRO A 20 53.61 3.30 8.63
N PRO A 21 54.49 2.31 8.89
CA PRO A 21 54.07 0.91 9.02
C PRO A 21 53.00 0.78 10.10
N GLY A 22 51.79 0.34 9.71
CA GLY A 22 50.62 0.23 10.60
C GLY A 22 49.52 1.29 10.38
N PHE A 23 49.72 2.26 9.48
CA PHE A 23 48.64 3.16 9.06
C PHE A 23 47.73 2.48 8.04
N ALA A 24 46.60 1.91 8.51
CA ALA A 24 45.50 1.57 7.62
C ALA A 24 44.70 2.85 7.31
N PRO A 25 44.42 3.18 6.04
CA PRO A 25 43.52 4.28 5.71
C PRO A 25 42.20 4.15 6.47
N ARG A 26 41.71 5.26 7.04
CA ARG A 26 40.43 5.31 7.77
C ARG A 26 39.27 4.73 6.92
N ALA A 27 39.36 4.90 5.59
CA ALA A 27 38.43 4.34 4.61
C ALA A 27 38.47 2.79 4.55
N THR A 28 39.65 2.16 4.59
CA THR A 28 39.77 0.69 4.57
C THR A 28 39.26 0.03 5.85
N VAL A 29 39.48 0.64 7.02
CA VAL A 29 38.96 0.11 8.29
C VAL A 29 37.45 0.33 8.41
N ALA A 30 36.95 1.49 7.97
CA ALA A 30 35.50 1.75 7.89
C ALA A 30 34.81 0.76 6.95
N ASN A 31 35.41 0.47 5.79
CA ASN A 31 34.89 -0.53 4.85
C ASN A 31 34.92 -1.95 5.43
N ALA A 32 35.97 -2.33 6.18
CA ALA A 32 36.02 -3.64 6.83
C ALA A 32 34.91 -3.80 7.89
N ARG A 33 34.68 -2.77 8.72
CA ARG A 33 33.59 -2.77 9.71
C ARG A 33 32.20 -2.78 9.07
N LEU A 34 32.02 -2.05 7.97
CA LEU A 34 30.78 -2.09 7.19
C LEU A 34 30.53 -3.48 6.62
N ASN A 35 31.56 -4.14 6.06
CA ASN A 35 31.41 -5.48 5.52
C ASN A 35 31.08 -6.52 6.61
N GLU A 36 31.73 -6.44 7.77
CA GLU A 36 31.42 -7.31 8.91
C GLU A 36 29.98 -7.11 9.39
N LEU A 37 29.58 -5.85 9.60
CA LEU A 37 28.22 -5.53 10.00
C LEU A 37 27.20 -5.93 8.94
N PHE A 38 27.53 -5.78 7.66
CA PHE A 38 26.67 -6.21 6.56
C PHE A 38 26.41 -7.71 6.65
N ASN A 39 27.44 -8.52 6.81
CA ASN A 39 27.32 -9.97 6.97
C ASN A 39 26.48 -10.34 8.20
N VAL A 40 26.72 -9.68 9.34
CA VAL A 40 25.90 -9.85 10.55
C VAL A 40 24.43 -9.55 10.26
N MET A 41 24.15 -8.51 9.46
CA MET A 41 22.80 -8.06 9.16
C MET A 41 22.09 -8.81 8.05
N THR A 42 22.79 -9.38 7.07
CA THR A 42 22.17 -9.93 5.85
C THR A 42 22.35 -11.44 5.67
N SER A 43 23.15 -12.10 6.51
CA SER A 43 23.35 -13.56 6.48
C SER A 43 22.46 -14.29 7.51
N CYS A 44 22.10 -15.55 7.20
CA CYS A 44 21.47 -16.47 8.14
C CYS A 44 22.41 -16.83 9.31
N GLU A 45 23.72 -16.86 9.09
CA GLU A 45 24.73 -17.19 10.09
C GLU A 45 24.91 -16.06 11.12
N GLY A 46 24.65 -14.81 10.72
CA GLY A 46 24.74 -13.64 11.60
C GLY A 46 23.68 -13.58 12.71
N VAL A 47 22.76 -14.55 12.82
CA VAL A 47 21.63 -14.48 13.76
C VAL A 47 22.11 -14.54 15.21
N SER A 48 23.07 -15.41 15.51
CA SER A 48 23.65 -15.52 16.86
C SER A 48 24.39 -14.25 17.23
N GLN A 49 25.25 -13.77 16.33
CA GLN A 49 26.03 -12.54 16.52
C GLN A 49 25.11 -11.32 16.72
N PHE A 50 24.06 -11.18 15.92
CA PHE A 50 23.10 -10.09 16.09
C PHE A 50 22.37 -10.16 17.45
N LYS A 51 21.94 -11.35 17.89
CA LYS A 51 21.31 -11.51 19.21
C LYS A 51 22.26 -11.14 20.35
N ASP A 52 23.52 -11.53 20.23
CA ASP A 52 24.56 -11.19 21.19
C ASP A 52 24.79 -9.67 21.25
N ILE A 53 24.87 -9.00 20.09
CA ILE A 53 24.97 -7.53 20.04
C ILE A 53 23.78 -6.88 20.75
N ILE A 54 22.55 -7.27 20.44
CA ILE A 54 21.35 -6.67 21.07
C ILE A 54 21.31 -6.90 22.59
N SER A 55 21.77 -8.05 23.07
CA SER A 55 21.66 -8.43 24.49
C SER A 55 22.82 -7.96 25.35
N LYS A 56 24.02 -7.80 24.78
CA LYS A 56 25.25 -7.50 25.53
C LYS A 56 25.71 -6.05 25.35
N SER A 57 25.34 -5.38 24.26
CA SER A 57 25.79 -4.02 24.00
C SER A 57 25.07 -2.98 24.85
N ASP A 58 25.81 -1.96 25.25
CA ASP A 58 25.22 -0.78 25.87
C ASP A 58 24.53 0.13 24.83
N ARG A 59 23.84 1.17 25.31
CA ARG A 59 23.12 2.11 24.45
C ARG A 59 24.03 2.84 23.46
N LYS A 60 25.28 3.16 23.83
CA LYS A 60 26.22 3.90 22.97
C LYS A 60 26.76 3.00 21.86
N GLU A 61 27.07 1.75 22.17
CA GLU A 61 27.50 0.75 21.20
C GLU A 61 26.41 0.50 20.15
N LEU A 62 25.16 0.29 20.59
CA LEU A 62 24.02 0.14 19.69
C LEU A 62 23.81 1.39 18.82
N GLN A 63 23.98 2.59 19.39
CA GLN A 63 23.85 3.83 18.64
C GLN A 63 24.93 3.98 17.57
N LEU A 64 26.18 3.60 17.88
CA LEU A 64 27.27 3.59 16.90
C LEU A 64 27.02 2.58 15.77
N MET A 65 26.46 1.41 16.09
CA MET A 65 26.05 0.44 15.08
C MET A 65 24.95 1.03 14.18
N VAL A 66 23.91 1.64 14.76
CA VAL A 66 22.84 2.29 13.99
C VAL A 66 23.36 3.41 13.10
N LEU A 67 24.28 4.24 13.61
CA LEU A 67 24.94 5.28 12.83
C LEU A 67 25.71 4.68 11.65
N LEU A 68 26.41 3.57 11.85
CA LEU A 68 27.12 2.88 10.78
C LEU A 68 26.14 2.27 9.75
N LEU A 69 25.05 1.64 10.21
CA LEU A 69 23.99 1.08 9.35
C LEU A 69 23.33 2.13 8.46
N THR A 70 23.21 3.35 8.96
CA THR A 70 22.49 4.46 8.31
C THR A 70 23.43 5.48 7.66
N SER A 71 24.75 5.22 7.67
CA SER A 71 25.77 6.16 7.22
C SER A 71 25.74 6.41 5.70
N ASP A 72 25.34 5.42 4.93
CA ASP A 72 25.19 5.49 3.48
C ASP A 72 23.81 4.97 3.05
N SER A 73 23.17 5.68 2.12
CA SER A 73 21.80 5.35 1.71
C SER A 73 21.71 4.06 0.91
N ASP A 74 22.71 3.74 0.11
CA ASP A 74 22.68 2.58 -0.76
C ASP A 74 23.01 1.32 0.06
N TYR A 75 23.99 1.43 0.97
CA TYR A 75 24.28 0.41 1.99
C TYR A 75 23.04 0.09 2.84
N PHE A 76 22.40 1.12 3.42
CA PHE A 76 21.20 0.92 4.24
C PHE A 76 20.09 0.23 3.42
N THR A 77 19.87 0.69 2.19
CA THR A 77 18.88 0.12 1.28
C THR A 77 19.17 -1.34 0.99
N GLU A 78 20.41 -1.71 0.71
CA GLU A 78 20.81 -3.10 0.47
C GLU A 78 20.53 -4.00 1.68
N VAL A 79 20.83 -3.51 2.89
CA VAL A 79 20.52 -4.22 4.14
C VAL A 79 19.01 -4.44 4.29
N VAL A 80 18.18 -3.41 4.15
CA VAL A 80 16.72 -3.55 4.39
C VAL A 80 16.00 -4.33 3.28
N ARG A 81 16.57 -4.41 2.07
CA ARG A 81 16.04 -5.26 0.99
C ARG A 81 16.39 -6.73 1.15
N ASN A 82 17.23 -7.08 2.12
CA ASN A 82 17.50 -8.46 2.50
C ASN A 82 16.45 -8.96 3.53
N ILE A 83 16.00 -10.21 3.39
CA ILE A 83 15.01 -10.82 4.30
C ILE A 83 15.44 -10.83 5.78
N TYR A 84 16.72 -11.07 6.07
CA TYR A 84 17.25 -11.06 7.43
C TYR A 84 17.55 -9.64 7.89
N GLY A 85 18.08 -8.80 6.99
CA GLY A 85 18.41 -7.41 7.28
C GLY A 85 17.17 -6.60 7.66
N SER A 86 16.09 -6.69 6.89
CA SER A 86 14.79 -6.10 7.24
C SER A 86 14.33 -6.49 8.64
N ARG A 87 14.33 -7.80 8.96
CA ARG A 87 13.89 -8.31 10.26
C ARG A 87 14.75 -7.80 11.42
N ARG A 88 16.06 -7.65 11.19
CA ARG A 88 17.00 -7.13 12.20
C ARG A 88 16.83 -5.64 12.41
N VAL A 89 16.67 -4.85 11.34
CA VAL A 89 16.36 -3.42 11.45
C VAL A 89 15.02 -3.21 12.17
N GLN A 90 13.99 -4.01 11.88
CA GLN A 90 12.71 -3.95 12.60
C GLN A 90 12.84 -4.18 14.12
N LYS A 91 13.82 -4.98 14.57
CA LYS A 91 14.11 -5.19 15.99
C LYS A 91 14.87 -4.03 16.63
N LEU A 92 15.59 -3.24 15.82
CA LEU A 92 16.31 -2.05 16.27
C LEU A 92 15.39 -0.84 16.39
N LEU A 93 14.32 -0.78 15.57
CA LEU A 93 13.30 0.26 15.63
C LEU A 93 12.54 0.22 16.96
N GLY A 94 12.42 1.39 17.61
CA GLY A 94 11.73 1.55 18.88
C GLY A 94 12.58 1.25 20.12
N ILE A 95 13.88 0.96 19.97
CA ILE A 95 14.78 0.77 21.13
C ILE A 95 15.01 2.10 21.85
N SER A 96 15.26 3.18 21.10
CA SER A 96 15.40 4.53 21.67
C SER A 96 15.15 5.60 20.62
N ASP A 97 14.66 6.76 21.07
CA ASP A 97 14.29 7.88 20.20
C ASP A 97 15.46 8.39 19.35
N ASP A 98 16.67 8.44 19.92
CA ASP A 98 17.88 8.89 19.23
C ASP A 98 18.26 7.96 18.06
N MET A 99 18.08 6.65 18.24
CA MET A 99 18.34 5.65 17.20
C MET A 99 17.27 5.73 16.11
N ASP A 100 16.02 5.88 16.51
CA ASP A 100 14.88 6.05 15.61
C ASP A 100 15.03 7.31 14.75
N ALA A 101 15.66 8.38 15.26
CA ALA A 101 15.97 9.56 14.46
C ALA A 101 16.90 9.25 13.27
N PHE A 102 17.94 8.42 13.48
CA PHE A 102 18.82 7.99 12.39
C PHE A 102 18.10 7.10 11.38
N PHE A 103 17.29 6.14 11.85
CA PHE A 103 16.50 5.30 10.95
C PHE A 103 15.47 6.10 10.17
N CYS A 104 14.78 7.04 10.81
CA CYS A 104 13.82 7.92 10.16
C CYS A 104 14.51 8.70 9.02
N ALA A 105 15.66 9.32 9.28
CA ALA A 105 16.42 10.01 8.25
C ALA A 105 16.84 9.08 7.09
N ALA A 106 17.32 7.87 7.39
CA ALA A 106 17.73 6.90 6.37
C ALA A 106 16.55 6.40 5.52
N ILE A 107 15.41 6.11 6.16
CA ILE A 107 14.17 5.71 5.49
C ILE A 107 13.70 6.81 4.55
N LEU A 108 13.64 8.06 5.02
CA LEU A 108 13.13 9.19 4.24
C LEU A 108 13.96 9.48 2.97
N ARG A 109 15.29 9.28 3.01
CA ARG A 109 16.17 9.47 1.83
C ARG A 109 15.83 8.59 0.63
N ARG A 110 15.22 7.43 0.87
CA ARG A 110 14.86 6.42 -0.15
C ARG A 110 13.43 5.90 0.05
N PHE A 111 12.53 6.74 0.60
CA PHE A 111 11.23 6.31 1.13
C PHE A 111 10.45 5.43 0.15
N PHE A 112 10.25 5.92 -1.07
CA PHE A 112 9.51 5.20 -2.10
C PHE A 112 10.13 3.83 -2.43
N HIS A 113 11.45 3.75 -2.53
CA HIS A 113 12.15 2.50 -2.86
C HIS A 113 12.04 1.48 -1.72
N ILE A 114 12.02 1.95 -0.47
CA ILE A 114 11.88 1.10 0.71
C ILE A 114 10.44 0.60 0.85
N ILE A 115 9.43 1.48 0.78
CA ILE A 115 8.03 1.09 1.00
C ILE A 115 7.48 0.19 -0.12
N THR A 116 8.06 0.25 -1.32
CA THR A 116 7.66 -0.58 -2.47
C THR A 116 8.49 -1.85 -2.64
N ASP A 117 9.40 -2.16 -1.71
CA ASP A 117 10.19 -3.39 -1.75
C ASP A 117 9.55 -4.52 -0.92
N LYS A 118 9.75 -5.75 -1.39
CA LYS A 118 9.20 -6.98 -0.79
C LYS A 118 9.55 -7.15 0.69
N TYR A 119 10.75 -6.76 1.11
CA TYR A 119 11.23 -6.95 2.48
C TYR A 119 11.39 -5.63 3.21
N ALA A 120 11.84 -4.57 2.51
CA ALA A 120 12.11 -3.30 3.14
C ALA A 120 10.83 -2.56 3.57
N SER A 121 9.68 -2.85 2.95
CA SER A 121 8.38 -2.28 3.32
C SER A 121 8.00 -2.52 4.78
N TYR A 122 8.35 -3.69 5.33
CA TYR A 122 8.15 -4.01 6.75
C TYR A 122 8.93 -3.09 7.70
N VAL A 123 10.04 -2.50 7.26
CA VAL A 123 10.77 -1.49 8.05
C VAL A 123 9.93 -0.21 8.17
N VAL A 124 9.27 0.22 7.09
CA VAL A 124 8.37 1.39 7.11
C VAL A 124 7.15 1.11 7.97
N ILE A 125 6.51 -0.05 7.81
CA ILE A 125 5.35 -0.44 8.64
C ILE A 125 5.74 -0.43 10.12
N ARG A 126 6.86 -1.07 10.48
CA ARG A 126 7.34 -1.09 11.87
C ARG A 126 7.67 0.30 12.39
N ALA A 127 8.31 1.14 11.59
CA ALA A 127 8.62 2.52 11.96
C ALA A 127 7.35 3.32 12.26
N MET A 128 6.31 3.19 11.42
CA MET A 128 5.00 3.84 11.64
C MET A 128 4.31 3.38 12.93
N LEU A 129 4.60 2.18 13.44
CA LEU A 129 4.08 1.68 14.71
C LEU A 129 4.81 2.27 15.92
N VAL A 130 6.15 2.32 15.88
CA VAL A 130 6.97 2.57 17.08
C VAL A 130 7.51 3.99 17.21
N PHE A 131 7.56 4.75 16.11
CA PHE A 131 8.08 6.12 16.15
C PHE A 131 7.20 7.06 16.97
N ASP A 132 7.81 8.12 17.50
CA ASP A 132 7.07 9.21 18.10
C ASP A 132 6.17 9.94 17.06
N LYS A 133 5.26 10.79 17.56
CA LYS A 133 4.34 11.54 16.70
C LYS A 133 5.06 12.39 15.66
N LYS A 134 6.17 13.04 16.03
CA LYS A 134 6.90 13.96 15.15
C LYS A 134 7.47 13.23 13.94
N LYS A 135 8.10 12.06 14.15
CA LYS A 135 8.67 11.23 13.09
C LYS A 135 7.56 10.61 12.24
N LYS A 136 6.47 10.11 12.85
CA LYS A 136 5.30 9.60 12.12
C LYS A 136 4.71 10.66 11.18
N TYR A 137 4.59 11.91 11.60
CA TYR A 137 4.03 12.98 10.77
C TYR A 137 4.85 13.20 9.49
N VAL A 138 6.17 13.28 9.60
CA VAL A 138 7.04 13.41 8.41
C VAL A 138 6.92 12.19 7.49
N MET A 139 6.75 10.99 8.04
CA MET A 139 6.53 9.78 7.25
C MET A 139 5.15 9.76 6.57
N TYR A 140 4.09 10.22 7.24
CA TYR A 140 2.77 10.36 6.62
C TYR A 140 2.79 11.35 5.46
N GLU A 141 3.51 12.47 5.57
CA GLU A 141 3.66 13.43 4.47
C GLU A 141 4.29 12.78 3.23
N HIS A 142 5.34 11.97 3.41
CA HIS A 142 5.96 11.22 2.30
C HIS A 142 5.04 10.12 1.76
N LEU A 143 4.30 9.44 2.64
CA LEU A 143 3.32 8.44 2.25
C LEU A 143 2.22 9.06 1.39
N LEU A 144 1.64 10.19 1.82
CA LEU A 144 0.61 10.92 1.08
C LEU A 144 1.13 11.42 -0.27
N HIS A 145 2.34 11.95 -0.31
CA HIS A 145 2.96 12.42 -1.54
C HIS A 145 3.08 11.31 -2.62
N HIS A 146 3.36 10.08 -2.21
CA HIS A 146 3.55 8.94 -3.11
C HIS A 146 2.37 7.93 -3.11
N ALA A 147 1.27 8.22 -2.42
CA ALA A 147 0.26 7.21 -2.08
C ALA A 147 -0.32 6.48 -3.29
N LEU A 148 -0.53 7.18 -4.41
CA LEU A 148 -1.07 6.55 -5.63
C LEU A 148 -0.09 5.59 -6.29
N ASP A 149 1.19 5.96 -6.37
CA ASP A 149 2.22 5.09 -6.95
C ASP A 149 2.47 3.88 -6.04
N ILE A 150 2.41 4.09 -4.72
CA ILE A 150 2.49 3.01 -3.73
C ILE A 150 1.29 2.07 -3.86
N ALA A 151 0.06 2.59 -3.98
CA ALA A 151 -1.15 1.79 -4.14
C ALA A 151 -1.14 0.93 -5.42
N ARG A 152 -0.48 1.39 -6.48
CA ARG A 152 -0.33 0.67 -7.76
C ARG A 152 0.82 -0.33 -7.75
N ASN A 153 1.65 -0.35 -6.72
CA ASN A 153 2.78 -1.26 -6.60
C ASN A 153 2.39 -2.57 -5.87
N GLN A 154 2.89 -3.71 -6.33
CA GLN A 154 2.57 -5.04 -5.78
C GLN A 154 2.92 -5.25 -4.31
N TYR A 155 3.94 -4.56 -3.79
CA TYR A 155 4.33 -4.61 -2.38
C TYR A 155 3.90 -3.34 -1.64
N GLY A 156 3.93 -2.21 -2.34
CA GLY A 156 3.47 -0.93 -1.80
C GLY A 156 2.01 -0.95 -1.38
N CYS A 157 1.11 -1.62 -2.12
CA CYS A 157 -0.30 -1.71 -1.76
C CYS A 157 -0.52 -2.43 -0.41
N ILE A 158 0.27 -3.46 -0.13
CA ILE A 158 0.24 -4.19 1.14
C ILE A 158 0.70 -3.26 2.25
N ALA A 159 1.83 -2.58 2.08
CA ALA A 159 2.36 -1.66 3.07
C ALA A 159 1.41 -0.49 3.36
N LEU A 160 0.77 0.07 2.32
CA LEU A 160 -0.22 1.13 2.47
C LEU A 160 -1.43 0.66 3.28
N ASN A 161 -1.94 -0.55 3.01
CA ASN A 161 -3.07 -1.12 3.76
C ASN A 161 -2.72 -1.33 5.24
N GLU A 162 -1.54 -1.87 5.55
CA GLU A 162 -1.07 -2.03 6.94
C GLU A 162 -0.97 -0.66 7.64
N VAL A 163 -0.34 0.33 6.98
CA VAL A 163 -0.22 1.68 7.56
C VAL A 163 -1.58 2.35 7.74
N ILE A 164 -2.53 2.18 6.81
CA ILE A 164 -3.90 2.68 7.00
C ILE A 164 -4.51 1.99 8.22
N THR A 165 -4.47 0.66 8.30
CA THR A 165 -5.07 -0.14 9.38
C THR A 165 -4.60 0.33 10.76
N ASP A 166 -3.30 0.50 10.92
CA ASP A 166 -2.66 0.84 12.20
C ASP A 166 -2.50 2.35 12.45
N ALA A 167 -3.03 3.20 11.55
CA ALA A 167 -2.93 4.65 11.70
C ALA A 167 -3.64 5.13 12.98
N ASP A 168 -2.84 5.59 13.94
CA ASP A 168 -3.26 6.08 15.26
C ASP A 168 -3.63 7.57 15.27
N ASP A 169 -3.26 8.32 14.22
CA ASP A 169 -3.62 9.71 14.04
C ASP A 169 -4.86 9.84 13.12
N PRO A 170 -6.03 10.27 13.64
CA PRO A 170 -7.26 10.34 12.85
C PRO A 170 -7.17 11.29 11.66
N PHE A 171 -6.35 12.35 11.74
CA PHE A 171 -6.22 13.31 10.65
C PHE A 171 -5.54 12.66 9.45
N TYR A 172 -4.37 12.04 9.65
CA TYR A 172 -3.65 11.37 8.56
C TYR A 172 -4.39 10.14 8.05
N ARG A 173 -5.03 9.36 8.94
CA ARG A 173 -5.89 8.26 8.53
C ARG A 173 -6.99 8.74 7.58
N ASN A 174 -7.67 9.82 7.93
CA ASN A 174 -8.72 10.40 7.11
C ASN A 174 -8.19 10.90 5.75
N LEU A 175 -7.02 11.53 5.72
CA LEU A 175 -6.40 11.96 4.46
C LEU A 175 -6.09 10.78 3.53
N LEU A 176 -5.58 9.67 4.07
CA LEU A 176 -5.29 8.46 3.28
C LEU A 176 -6.58 7.84 2.74
N LEU A 177 -7.63 7.72 3.56
CA LEU A 177 -8.94 7.22 3.13
C LEU A 177 -9.55 8.10 2.05
N ASP A 178 -9.51 9.43 2.21
CA ASP A 178 -10.01 10.38 1.22
C ASP A 178 -9.21 10.30 -0.09
N LEU A 179 -7.89 10.11 -0.02
CA LEU A 179 -7.05 9.94 -1.20
C LEU A 179 -7.44 8.67 -1.97
N VAL A 180 -7.62 7.54 -1.29
CA VAL A 180 -8.06 6.28 -1.91
C VAL A 180 -9.46 6.46 -2.52
N ALA A 181 -10.40 7.06 -1.78
CA ALA A 181 -11.76 7.29 -2.25
C ALA A 181 -11.81 8.15 -3.52
N ARG A 182 -11.13 9.31 -3.53
CA ARG A 182 -11.05 10.20 -4.70
C ARG A 182 -10.47 9.52 -5.94
N ASN A 183 -9.61 8.53 -5.75
CA ASN A 183 -8.95 7.79 -6.83
C ASN A 183 -9.54 6.39 -7.06
N ALA A 184 -10.66 6.06 -6.41
CA ALA A 184 -11.25 4.73 -6.42
C ALA A 184 -11.48 4.21 -7.84
N ARG A 185 -11.95 5.07 -8.76
CA ARG A 185 -12.16 4.69 -10.16
C ARG A 185 -10.89 4.15 -10.81
N CYS A 186 -9.78 4.87 -10.68
CA CYS A 186 -8.52 4.44 -11.28
C CYS A 186 -7.99 3.20 -10.56
N LEU A 187 -7.90 3.24 -9.22
CA LEU A 187 -7.36 2.14 -8.42
C LEU A 187 -8.14 0.84 -8.59
N SER A 188 -9.47 0.88 -8.71
CA SER A 188 -10.30 -0.32 -8.92
C SER A 188 -9.97 -1.08 -10.20
N ASN A 189 -9.36 -0.43 -11.18
CA ASN A 189 -8.96 -1.03 -12.46
C ASN A 189 -7.50 -1.51 -12.48
N GLU A 190 -6.73 -1.21 -11.43
CA GLU A 190 -5.30 -1.55 -11.34
C GLU A 190 -5.09 -2.93 -10.69
N PRO A 191 -4.11 -3.75 -11.15
CA PRO A 191 -3.84 -5.07 -10.58
C PRO A 191 -3.52 -5.07 -9.07
N SER A 192 -2.84 -4.03 -8.58
CA SER A 192 -2.55 -3.85 -7.16
C SER A 192 -3.52 -2.88 -6.47
N GLY A 193 -3.92 -1.81 -7.16
CA GLY A 193 -4.77 -0.77 -6.60
C GLY A 193 -6.16 -1.25 -6.18
N ASN A 194 -6.72 -2.27 -6.85
CA ASN A 194 -8.03 -2.80 -6.50
C ASN A 194 -8.06 -3.39 -5.07
N PHE A 195 -6.93 -3.93 -4.60
CA PHE A 195 -6.81 -4.45 -3.24
C PHE A 195 -6.82 -3.33 -2.19
N VAL A 196 -6.33 -2.13 -2.54
CA VAL A 196 -6.38 -0.96 -1.64
C VAL A 196 -7.82 -0.46 -1.51
N VAL A 197 -8.56 -0.37 -2.61
CA VAL A 197 -9.99 0.03 -2.58
C VAL A 197 -10.82 -0.99 -1.80
N GLN A 198 -10.62 -2.29 -2.05
CA GLN A 198 -11.27 -3.34 -1.28
C GLN A 198 -10.92 -3.24 0.20
N HIS A 199 -9.65 -3.03 0.54
CA HIS A 199 -9.20 -2.94 1.92
C HIS A 199 -9.88 -1.78 2.66
N VAL A 200 -9.91 -0.57 2.11
CA VAL A 200 -10.57 0.56 2.80
C VAL A 200 -12.07 0.35 3.00
N LEU A 201 -12.73 -0.39 2.10
CA LEU A 201 -14.14 -0.79 2.27
C LEU A 201 -14.32 -1.85 3.38
N THR A 202 -13.32 -2.69 3.64
CA THR A 202 -13.37 -3.64 4.78
C THR A 202 -13.14 -3.00 6.15
N LEU A 203 -12.74 -1.72 6.19
CA LEU A 203 -12.60 -0.97 7.44
C LEU A 203 -13.95 -0.46 7.97
N TYR A 204 -15.04 -0.60 7.20
CA TYR A 204 -16.39 -0.16 7.54
C TYR A 204 -16.51 1.31 7.95
N ASP A 205 -15.61 2.16 7.44
CA ASP A 205 -15.72 3.61 7.59
C ASP A 205 -16.82 4.12 6.63
N LEU A 206 -17.94 4.56 7.20
CA LEU A 206 -19.12 4.98 6.43
C LEU A 206 -18.81 6.17 5.52
N ARG A 207 -18.00 7.14 5.97
CA ARG A 207 -17.62 8.31 5.17
C ARG A 207 -16.77 7.89 3.97
N CYS A 208 -15.78 7.03 4.19
CA CYS A 208 -14.94 6.49 3.13
C CYS A 208 -15.78 5.68 2.15
N THR A 209 -16.66 4.81 2.64
CA THR A 209 -17.54 3.96 1.80
C THR A 209 -18.44 4.81 0.92
N HIS A 210 -19.07 5.84 1.49
CA HIS A 210 -19.84 6.83 0.74
C HIS A 210 -18.99 7.54 -0.32
N ASN A 211 -17.81 8.05 0.04
CA ASN A 211 -16.93 8.76 -0.87
C ASN A 211 -16.42 7.87 -2.02
N VAL A 212 -16.16 6.58 -1.76
CA VAL A 212 -15.83 5.59 -2.80
C VAL A 212 -17.03 5.40 -3.73
N ALA A 213 -18.25 5.24 -3.18
CA ALA A 213 -19.46 5.09 -3.99
C ALA A 213 -19.69 6.29 -4.92
N VAL A 214 -19.57 7.51 -4.39
CA VAL A 214 -19.67 8.75 -5.17
C VAL A 214 -18.62 8.79 -6.27
N SER A 215 -17.37 8.42 -5.97
CA SER A 215 -16.26 8.42 -6.94
C SER A 215 -16.41 7.33 -8.02
N LEU A 216 -17.19 6.29 -7.76
CA LEU A 216 -17.50 5.21 -8.70
C LEU A 216 -18.83 5.38 -9.42
N ARG A 217 -19.61 6.43 -9.13
CA ARG A 217 -20.86 6.73 -9.82
C ARG A 217 -20.65 6.81 -11.34
N GLY A 218 -21.47 6.10 -12.10
CA GLY A 218 -21.38 5.98 -13.55
C GLY A 218 -20.40 4.92 -14.04
N HIS A 219 -19.74 4.20 -13.12
CA HIS A 219 -18.76 3.15 -13.44
C HIS A 219 -19.01 1.82 -12.72
N CYS A 220 -20.04 1.74 -11.86
CA CYS A 220 -20.37 0.52 -11.12
C CYS A 220 -20.69 -0.63 -12.07
N ILE A 221 -21.40 -0.38 -13.17
CA ILE A 221 -21.73 -1.44 -14.14
C ILE A 221 -20.48 -2.01 -14.80
N ASP A 222 -19.60 -1.14 -15.30
CA ASP A 222 -18.38 -1.58 -16.00
C ASP A 222 -17.43 -2.32 -15.05
N LEU A 223 -17.37 -1.90 -13.78
CA LEU A 223 -16.63 -2.62 -12.74
C LEU A 223 -17.26 -3.97 -12.40
N SER A 224 -18.59 -4.07 -12.39
CA SER A 224 -19.31 -5.31 -12.10
C SER A 224 -19.06 -6.41 -13.12
N PHE A 225 -18.65 -6.07 -14.34
CA PHE A 225 -18.22 -7.04 -15.36
C PHE A 225 -16.81 -7.61 -15.14
N LYS A 226 -16.06 -7.12 -14.14
CA LYS A 226 -14.67 -7.49 -13.89
C LYS A 226 -14.56 -8.26 -12.57
N LYS A 227 -13.73 -9.31 -12.54
CA LYS A 227 -13.49 -10.15 -11.35
C LYS A 227 -13.27 -9.37 -10.06
N TYR A 228 -12.36 -8.39 -10.07
CA TYR A 228 -12.04 -7.62 -8.87
C TYR A 228 -12.95 -6.41 -8.67
N GLY A 229 -13.47 -5.84 -9.76
CA GLY A 229 -14.40 -4.72 -9.72
C GLY A 229 -15.75 -5.13 -9.13
N SER A 230 -16.23 -6.35 -9.39
CA SER A 230 -17.48 -6.87 -8.83
C SER A 230 -17.42 -6.95 -7.31
N TYR A 231 -16.30 -7.38 -6.72
CA TYR A 231 -16.15 -7.40 -5.26
C TYR A 231 -16.25 -6.01 -4.63
N ILE A 232 -15.70 -4.98 -5.29
CA ILE A 232 -15.80 -3.59 -4.84
C ILE A 232 -17.26 -3.13 -4.88
N VAL A 233 -17.96 -3.38 -5.99
CA VAL A 233 -19.38 -2.99 -6.13
C VAL A 233 -20.27 -3.76 -5.17
N GLU A 234 -20.01 -5.05 -4.95
CA GLU A 234 -20.69 -5.83 -3.92
C GLU A 234 -20.49 -5.23 -2.53
N LYS A 235 -19.30 -4.76 -2.18
CA LYS A 235 -19.05 -4.10 -0.90
C LYS A 235 -19.80 -2.77 -0.78
N LEU A 236 -19.94 -2.01 -1.87
CA LEU A 236 -20.78 -0.81 -1.88
C LEU A 236 -22.27 -1.10 -1.69
N LEU A 237 -22.74 -2.34 -1.87
CA LEU A 237 -24.13 -2.70 -1.58
C LEU A 237 -24.38 -2.94 -0.07
N ASP A 238 -23.34 -2.97 0.78
CA ASP A 238 -23.49 -3.29 2.21
C ASP A 238 -24.03 -2.12 3.06
N THR A 239 -24.02 -0.87 2.55
CA THR A 239 -24.56 0.30 3.27
C THR A 239 -25.65 0.98 2.45
N GLU A 240 -26.65 1.56 3.13
CA GLU A 240 -27.81 2.13 2.46
C GLU A 240 -27.46 3.24 1.48
N GLU A 241 -26.59 4.17 1.90
CA GLU A 241 -26.20 5.32 1.08
C GLU A 241 -25.44 4.90 -0.19
N SER A 242 -24.47 3.98 -0.06
CA SER A 242 -23.70 3.49 -1.20
C SER A 242 -24.52 2.54 -2.08
N MET A 243 -25.43 1.74 -1.48
CA MET A 243 -26.35 0.88 -2.22
C MET A 243 -27.23 1.70 -3.15
N ALA A 244 -27.79 2.82 -2.66
CA ALA A 244 -28.63 3.68 -3.48
C ALA A 244 -27.90 4.17 -4.74
N VAL A 245 -26.60 4.52 -4.64
CA VAL A 245 -25.77 4.91 -5.79
C VAL A 245 -25.63 3.76 -6.79
N VAL A 246 -25.26 2.57 -6.32
CA VAL A 246 -25.05 1.40 -7.18
C VAL A 246 -26.36 1.00 -7.87
N VAL A 247 -27.44 0.85 -7.11
CA VAL A 247 -28.72 0.34 -7.65
C VAL A 247 -29.36 1.35 -8.59
N THR A 248 -29.25 2.65 -8.32
CA THR A 248 -29.71 3.68 -9.26
C THR A 248 -29.00 3.53 -10.61
N GLU A 249 -27.67 3.33 -10.63
CA GLU A 249 -26.93 3.11 -11.87
C GLU A 249 -27.35 1.83 -12.60
N LEU A 250 -27.62 0.73 -11.87
CA LEU A 250 -28.18 -0.50 -12.43
C LEU A 250 -29.54 -0.27 -13.09
N LEU A 251 -30.39 0.56 -12.49
CA LEU A 251 -31.72 0.91 -13.00
C LEU A 251 -31.68 1.90 -14.16
N GLU A 252 -30.72 2.82 -14.20
CA GLU A 252 -30.59 3.82 -15.26
C GLU A 252 -29.94 3.23 -16.54
N CYS A 253 -29.33 2.04 -16.46
CA CYS A 253 -28.65 1.51 -17.63
C CYS A 253 -29.58 1.07 -18.76
N GLU A 254 -29.17 1.43 -19.97
CA GLU A 254 -29.90 1.17 -21.22
C GLU A 254 -29.38 -0.07 -21.95
N GLY A 255 -29.99 -0.40 -23.10
CA GLY A 255 -29.48 -1.40 -24.04
C GLY A 255 -29.39 -2.83 -23.49
N GLY A 256 -30.22 -3.17 -22.48
CA GLY A 256 -30.20 -4.48 -21.84
C GLY A 256 -28.91 -4.80 -21.07
N ARG A 257 -28.08 -3.78 -20.73
CA ARG A 257 -26.83 -3.99 -19.99
C ARG A 257 -27.05 -4.71 -18.67
N LEU A 258 -28.11 -4.39 -17.93
CA LEU A 258 -28.46 -5.09 -16.69
C LEU A 258 -28.67 -6.60 -16.93
N MET A 259 -29.39 -6.98 -18.00
CA MET A 259 -29.59 -8.39 -18.35
C MET A 259 -28.28 -9.08 -18.75
N ARG A 260 -27.39 -8.39 -19.45
CA ARG A 260 -26.05 -8.92 -19.77
C ARG A 260 -25.22 -9.10 -18.50
N LEU A 261 -25.29 -8.15 -17.57
CA LEU A 261 -24.61 -8.20 -16.29
C LEU A 261 -25.13 -9.37 -15.42
N ALA A 262 -26.45 -9.54 -15.35
CA ALA A 262 -27.09 -10.64 -14.63
C ALA A 262 -26.69 -12.04 -15.13
N ARG A 263 -26.20 -12.15 -16.37
CA ARG A 263 -25.75 -13.41 -16.99
C ARG A 263 -24.22 -13.57 -16.95
N ASN A 264 -23.49 -12.55 -16.54
CA ASN A 264 -22.02 -12.55 -16.47
C ASN A 264 -21.53 -13.33 -15.24
N GLU A 265 -20.35 -13.96 -15.36
CA GLU A 265 -19.72 -14.77 -14.30
C GLU A 265 -19.42 -13.99 -13.00
N TYR A 266 -19.24 -12.67 -13.07
CA TYR A 266 -19.01 -11.80 -11.92
C TYR A 266 -20.23 -10.93 -11.62
N GLY A 267 -20.81 -10.34 -12.67
CA GLY A 267 -21.94 -9.42 -12.57
C GLY A 267 -23.19 -10.04 -11.96
N SER A 268 -23.40 -11.35 -12.09
CA SER A 268 -24.56 -12.01 -11.49
C SER A 268 -24.56 -11.94 -9.96
N PHE A 269 -23.38 -11.95 -9.33
CA PHE A 269 -23.22 -11.78 -7.88
C PHE A 269 -23.63 -10.38 -7.43
N VAL A 270 -23.25 -9.34 -8.19
CA VAL A 270 -23.67 -7.95 -7.93
C VAL A 270 -25.19 -7.82 -8.04
N VAL A 271 -25.81 -8.38 -9.10
CA VAL A 271 -27.25 -8.25 -9.33
C VAL A 271 -28.06 -9.00 -8.27
N VAL A 272 -27.69 -10.23 -7.91
CA VAL A 272 -28.39 -10.99 -6.86
C VAL A 272 -28.23 -10.32 -5.51
N LYS A 273 -27.04 -9.77 -5.21
CA LYS A 273 -26.82 -9.02 -3.98
C LYS A 273 -27.69 -7.77 -3.95
N ALA A 274 -27.74 -6.98 -5.03
CA ALA A 274 -28.57 -5.79 -5.14
C ALA A 274 -30.06 -6.10 -4.88
N LEU A 275 -30.59 -7.17 -5.48
CA LEU A 275 -31.95 -7.63 -5.22
C LEU A 275 -32.17 -8.00 -3.75
N ARG A 276 -31.23 -8.75 -3.16
CA ARG A 276 -31.30 -9.16 -1.76
C ARG A 276 -31.29 -7.97 -0.81
N VAL A 277 -30.31 -7.08 -0.94
CA VAL A 277 -30.16 -5.95 -0.01
C VAL A 277 -31.31 -4.96 -0.14
N THR A 278 -31.82 -4.69 -1.35
CA THR A 278 -32.97 -3.80 -1.53
C THR A 278 -34.26 -4.38 -0.98
N HIS A 279 -34.41 -5.71 -1.02
CA HIS A 279 -35.51 -6.41 -0.36
C HIS A 279 -35.38 -6.37 1.17
N GLU A 280 -34.22 -6.76 1.72
CA GLU A 280 -33.95 -6.81 3.17
C GLU A 280 -34.05 -5.44 3.85
N THR A 281 -33.61 -4.38 3.16
CA THR A 281 -33.70 -2.99 3.65
C THR A 281 -35.04 -2.31 3.34
N ASN A 282 -35.99 -3.04 2.76
CA ASN A 282 -37.33 -2.54 2.39
C ASN A 282 -37.31 -1.30 1.47
N ARG A 283 -36.31 -1.21 0.58
CA ARG A 283 -36.23 -0.20 -0.48
C ARG A 283 -37.10 -0.62 -1.67
N VAL A 284 -38.41 -0.62 -1.44
CA VAL A 284 -39.45 -1.16 -2.34
C VAL A 284 -39.36 -0.55 -3.76
N ASP A 285 -39.04 0.73 -3.85
CA ASP A 285 -38.85 1.44 -5.11
C ASP A 285 -37.72 0.84 -5.96
N LEU A 286 -36.54 0.66 -5.34
CA LEU A 286 -35.36 0.10 -5.98
C LEU A 286 -35.54 -1.38 -6.30
N PHE A 287 -36.06 -2.15 -5.33
CA PHE A 287 -36.32 -3.58 -5.50
C PHE A 287 -37.28 -3.82 -6.67
N ARG A 288 -38.43 -3.14 -6.68
CA ARG A 288 -39.43 -3.27 -7.75
C ARG A 288 -38.85 -2.87 -9.11
N GLY A 289 -38.01 -1.84 -9.18
CA GLY A 289 -37.33 -1.44 -10.41
C GLY A 289 -36.45 -2.57 -10.98
N LEU A 290 -35.68 -3.24 -10.13
CA LEU A 290 -34.80 -4.34 -10.56
C LEU A 290 -35.64 -5.53 -11.06
N VAL A 291 -36.68 -5.90 -10.31
CA VAL A 291 -37.63 -6.96 -10.67
C VAL A 291 -38.28 -6.68 -12.03
N GLN A 292 -38.77 -5.46 -12.26
CA GLN A 292 -39.41 -5.07 -13.52
C GLN A 292 -38.49 -5.20 -14.73
N LYS A 293 -37.19 -4.93 -14.58
CA LYS A 293 -36.22 -5.08 -15.66
C LYS A 293 -35.80 -6.53 -15.90
N LEU A 294 -35.75 -7.37 -14.86
CA LEU A 294 -35.22 -8.74 -14.93
C LEU A 294 -36.29 -9.79 -15.25
N MET A 295 -37.48 -9.67 -14.66
CA MET A 295 -38.55 -10.68 -14.77
C MET A 295 -39.02 -10.97 -16.21
N PRO A 296 -39.23 -9.97 -17.09
CA PRO A 296 -39.70 -10.23 -18.45
C PRO A 296 -38.79 -11.16 -19.26
N SER A 297 -37.49 -11.15 -18.94
CA SER A 297 -36.47 -11.94 -19.63
C SER A 297 -35.85 -13.02 -18.74
N ARG A 298 -36.54 -13.46 -17.67
CA ARG A 298 -36.03 -14.46 -16.70
C ARG A 298 -35.54 -15.77 -17.33
N HIS A 299 -36.17 -16.20 -18.44
CA HIS A 299 -35.79 -17.41 -19.17
C HIS A 299 -34.35 -17.37 -19.71
N LEU A 300 -33.80 -16.16 -19.96
CA LEU A 300 -32.40 -15.98 -20.37
C LEU A 300 -31.41 -16.16 -19.21
N LEU A 301 -31.87 -16.03 -17.96
CA LEU A 301 -31.04 -16.17 -16.75
C LEU A 301 -30.85 -17.64 -16.37
N LEU A 302 -31.88 -18.47 -16.53
CA LEU A 302 -31.89 -19.91 -16.18
C LEU A 302 -30.75 -20.71 -16.83
N ARG A 303 -30.28 -20.30 -18.02
CA ARG A 303 -29.23 -20.99 -18.79
C ARG A 303 -27.86 -20.29 -18.69
N SER A 304 -27.60 -19.59 -17.58
CA SER A 304 -26.39 -18.77 -17.41
C SER A 304 -25.99 -18.66 -15.93
N HIS A 305 -25.00 -17.82 -15.62
CA HIS A 305 -24.63 -17.46 -14.25
C HIS A 305 -25.75 -16.76 -13.45
N GLY A 306 -26.88 -16.43 -14.10
CA GLY A 306 -28.04 -15.78 -13.49
C GLY A 306 -29.06 -16.73 -12.85
N SER A 307 -28.82 -18.04 -12.77
CA SER A 307 -29.76 -18.99 -12.13
C SER A 307 -30.09 -18.62 -10.68
N ASN A 308 -29.11 -18.15 -9.91
CA ASN A 308 -29.31 -17.68 -8.54
C ASN A 308 -30.25 -16.47 -8.44
N ILE A 309 -30.28 -15.61 -9.46
CA ILE A 309 -31.19 -14.48 -9.52
C ILE A 309 -32.62 -14.98 -9.69
N VAL A 310 -32.84 -15.98 -10.55
CA VAL A 310 -34.17 -16.57 -10.75
C VAL A 310 -34.66 -17.22 -9.47
N ASN A 311 -33.83 -18.04 -8.82
CA ASN A 311 -34.18 -18.69 -7.56
C ASN A 311 -34.57 -17.67 -6.49
N PHE A 312 -33.84 -16.55 -6.39
CA PHE A 312 -34.16 -15.47 -5.45
C PHE A 312 -35.49 -14.79 -5.80
N LEU A 313 -35.75 -14.51 -7.08
CA LEU A 313 -36.99 -13.85 -7.51
C LEU A 313 -38.21 -14.75 -7.26
N GLU A 314 -38.10 -16.06 -7.52
CA GLU A 314 -39.19 -17.03 -7.31
C GLU A 314 -39.46 -17.33 -5.83
N SER A 315 -38.47 -17.16 -4.94
CA SER A 315 -38.70 -17.34 -3.49
C SER A 315 -39.30 -16.13 -2.80
N THR A 316 -39.25 -14.96 -3.46
CA THR A 316 -39.51 -13.65 -2.82
C THR A 316 -40.78 -12.98 -3.35
N ILE A 317 -41.21 -13.32 -4.57
CA ILE A 317 -42.38 -12.77 -5.27
C ILE A 317 -43.40 -13.88 -5.48
#